data_AF-A0A961U0H6-F1
#
_entry.id   AF-A0A961U0H6-F1
#
_cell.length_a   1.000
_cell.length_b   1.000
_cell.length_c   1.000
_cell.angle_alpha   90.00
_cell.angle_beta   90.00
_cell.angle_gamma   90.00
#
_symmetry.space_group_name_H-M   'P 1'
#
loop_
_entity.id
_entity.type
_entity.pdbx_description
1 polymer ?
#
loop_
_entity_poly.entity_id
_entity_poly.type
_entity_poly.pdbx_seq_one_letter_code
_entity_poly.pdbx_strand_id
1 'polypeptide(L)'
;MDRPLPANVHVVEICGQCNNGFSADEEYFAAFLGATMAGGVKPVSAMFESARRALLGNSKLAAQISRSAETYTDEDGVQRLIWRPDLERIKNVVVKNARGHAYHELGQPRYDEPEHVFLQPLVTAPEEWLAEFLLVDHGNAWPEVGSRLLQRLYSGEDMAAGWIIVQPGAYVFAVFEDDGIVVRSIIREYLLTEVRWP
;
A
#
# COMPACT_ATOMS: atom_id res chain seq x y z
N MET A 1 -4.69 8.24 0.02
CA MET A 1 -5.83 8.00 -0.88
C MET A 1 -6.38 9.33 -1.36
N ASP A 2 -6.89 9.40 -2.59
CA ASP A 2 -7.46 10.65 -3.12
C ASP A 2 -8.93 10.77 -2.78
N ARG A 3 -9.41 12.01 -2.72
CA ARG A 3 -10.81 12.33 -2.48
C ARG A 3 -11.65 12.26 -3.77
N PRO A 4 -12.96 11.99 -3.69
CA PRO A 4 -13.70 11.66 -2.47
C PRO A 4 -13.35 10.25 -1.99
N LEU A 5 -13.14 10.13 -0.69
CA LEU A 5 -13.11 8.81 -0.05
C LEU A 5 -14.55 8.26 -0.07
N PRO A 6 -14.74 6.94 -0.22
CA PRO A 6 -16.04 6.31 -0.03
C PRO A 6 -16.70 6.72 1.30
N ALA A 7 -18.02 6.71 1.35
CA ALA A 7 -18.80 7.23 2.48
C ALA A 7 -18.52 6.50 3.82
N ASN A 8 -17.99 5.28 3.75
CA ASN A 8 -17.64 4.38 4.85
C ASN A 8 -16.13 4.36 5.18
N VAL A 9 -15.31 5.26 4.60
CA VAL A 9 -13.89 5.32 4.96
C VAL A 9 -13.72 5.90 6.37
N HIS A 10 -13.27 5.03 7.27
CA HIS A 10 -12.95 5.40 8.64
C HIS A 10 -11.50 5.89 8.75
N VAL A 11 -11.32 7.04 9.39
CA VAL A 11 -10.01 7.53 9.80
C VAL A 11 -9.78 7.05 11.22
N VAL A 12 -8.75 6.24 11.43
CA VAL A 12 -8.40 5.70 12.74
C VAL A 12 -7.10 6.33 13.21
N GLU A 13 -7.09 6.86 14.43
CA GLU A 13 -5.86 7.29 15.08
C GLU A 13 -5.15 6.07 15.66
N ILE A 14 -3.94 5.78 15.15
CA ILE A 14 -3.21 4.55 15.49
C ILE A 14 -2.22 4.82 16.62
N CYS A 15 -1.34 5.83 16.47
CA CYS A 15 -0.33 6.15 17.46
C CYS A 15 0.18 7.60 17.34
N GLY A 16 0.66 8.21 18.43
CA GLY A 16 1.15 9.60 18.44
C GLY A 16 2.33 9.86 17.49
N GLN A 17 3.23 8.87 17.33
CA GLN A 17 4.33 8.91 16.35
C GLN A 17 3.82 8.75 14.91
N CYS A 18 2.82 7.90 14.69
CA CYS A 18 2.14 7.64 13.42
C CYS A 18 1.41 8.89 12.90
N ASN A 19 0.81 9.63 13.84
CA ASN A 19 0.00 10.81 13.55
C ASN A 19 0.86 12.06 13.31
N ASN A 20 2.08 12.14 13.85
CA ASN A 20 2.92 13.36 13.77
C ASN A 20 4.22 13.21 12.96
N GLY A 21 4.67 11.99 12.64
CA GLY A 21 6.01 11.75 12.08
C GLY A 21 6.10 11.43 10.57
N PHE A 22 5.00 11.05 9.92
CA PHE A 22 5.06 10.40 8.60
C PHE A 22 4.64 11.28 7.41
N SER A 23 4.31 12.55 7.62
CA SER A 23 3.80 13.39 6.53
C SER A 23 4.78 13.51 5.36
N ALA A 24 6.09 13.54 5.65
CA ALA A 24 7.13 13.56 4.63
C ALA A 24 7.22 12.22 3.88
N ASP A 25 7.16 11.09 4.57
CA ASP A 25 7.24 9.77 3.96
C ASP A 25 6.00 9.45 3.11
N GLU A 26 4.82 9.88 3.56
CA GLU A 26 3.58 9.79 2.77
C GLU A 26 3.63 10.69 1.53
N GLU A 27 4.19 11.90 1.65
CA GLU A 27 4.40 12.78 0.50
C GLU A 27 5.35 12.15 -0.52
N TYR A 28 6.48 11.57 -0.05
CA TYR A 28 7.41 10.84 -0.92
C TYR A 28 6.78 9.63 -1.57
N PHE A 29 6.08 8.79 -0.79
CA PHE A 29 5.41 7.60 -1.28
C PHE A 29 4.41 7.94 -2.40
N ALA A 30 3.57 8.96 -2.17
CA ALA A 30 2.62 9.42 -3.19
C ALA A 30 3.34 9.95 -4.44
N ALA A 31 4.32 10.83 -4.27
CA ALA A 31 5.07 11.41 -5.38
C ALA A 31 5.82 10.36 -6.20
N PHE A 32 6.50 9.42 -5.53
CA PHE A 32 7.27 8.36 -6.17
C PHE A 32 6.35 7.42 -6.95
N LEU A 33 5.29 6.91 -6.32
CA LEU A 33 4.34 6.02 -6.97
C LEU A 33 3.70 6.68 -8.21
N GLY A 34 3.28 7.93 -8.09
CA GLY A 34 2.72 8.67 -9.22
C GLY A 34 3.75 8.91 -10.33
N ALA A 35 4.99 9.21 -9.99
CA ALA A 35 6.06 9.38 -10.97
C ALA A 35 6.40 8.08 -11.70
N THR A 36 6.50 6.96 -10.98
CA THR A 36 6.79 5.66 -11.59
C THR A 36 5.67 5.19 -12.50
N MET A 37 4.41 5.32 -12.07
CA MET A 37 3.24 4.96 -12.89
C MET A 37 3.10 5.85 -14.13
N ALA A 38 3.49 7.14 -14.05
CA ALA A 38 3.43 8.07 -15.18
C ALA A 38 4.70 8.09 -16.04
N GLY A 39 5.76 7.35 -15.65
CA GLY A 39 7.05 7.34 -16.35
C GLY A 39 7.87 8.62 -16.20
N GLY A 40 7.62 9.46 -15.20
CA GLY A 40 8.38 10.68 -14.97
C GLY A 40 7.86 11.55 -13.84
N VAL A 41 8.65 12.53 -13.40
CA VAL A 41 8.31 13.42 -12.26
C VAL A 41 7.51 14.66 -12.66
N LYS A 42 7.28 14.88 -13.96
CA LYS A 42 6.50 16.03 -14.42
C LYS A 42 5.03 15.80 -14.07
N PRO A 43 4.38 16.71 -13.34
CA PRO A 43 2.97 16.58 -13.01
C PRO A 43 2.10 16.53 -14.28
N VAL A 44 1.34 15.44 -14.45
CA VAL A 44 0.40 15.24 -15.57
C VAL A 44 -1.00 14.91 -15.05
N SER A 45 -2.02 15.07 -15.90
CA SER A 45 -3.43 14.85 -15.53
C SER A 45 -3.75 13.40 -15.20
N ALA A 46 -3.03 12.44 -15.77
CA ALA A 46 -3.19 11.01 -15.49
C ALA A 46 -2.65 10.61 -14.10
N MET A 47 -1.80 11.44 -13.48
CA MET A 47 -1.37 11.21 -12.10
C MET A 47 -2.51 11.45 -11.14
N PHE A 48 -2.53 10.65 -10.10
CA PHE A 48 -3.47 10.78 -9.01
C PHE A 48 -3.17 12.04 -8.16
N GLU A 49 -4.20 12.61 -7.53
CA GLU A 49 -4.19 13.99 -7.01
C GLU A 49 -3.05 14.23 -6.01
N SER A 50 -2.90 13.33 -5.04
CA SER A 50 -1.86 13.44 -4.02
C SER A 50 -0.44 13.42 -4.59
N ALA A 51 -0.16 12.58 -5.60
CA ALA A 51 1.12 12.61 -6.30
C ALA A 51 1.35 13.93 -7.02
N ARG A 52 0.34 14.40 -7.77
CA ARG A 52 0.42 15.65 -8.52
C ARG A 52 0.68 16.84 -7.60
N ARG A 53 -0.02 16.91 -6.47
CA ARG A 53 0.17 17.95 -5.45
C ARG A 53 1.57 17.89 -4.82
N ALA A 54 2.06 16.71 -4.47
CA ALA A 54 3.39 16.54 -3.90
C ALA A 54 4.49 17.00 -4.89
N LEU A 55 4.40 16.56 -6.15
CA LEU A 55 5.39 16.91 -7.18
C LEU A 55 5.33 18.41 -7.57
N LEU A 56 4.14 19.03 -7.57
CA LEU A 56 3.98 20.47 -7.80
C LEU A 56 4.46 21.32 -6.61
N GLY A 57 4.14 20.88 -5.39
CA GLY A 57 4.40 21.62 -4.16
C GLY A 57 5.85 21.53 -3.68
N ASN A 58 6.57 20.50 -4.09
CA ASN A 58 7.91 20.18 -3.57
C ASN A 58 8.91 19.87 -4.68
N SER A 59 9.49 20.90 -5.28
CA SER A 59 10.47 20.77 -6.38
C SER A 59 11.75 20.02 -5.96
N LYS A 60 12.14 20.11 -4.69
CA LYS A 60 13.29 19.36 -4.14
C LYS A 60 13.00 17.85 -4.14
N LEU A 61 11.80 17.45 -3.72
CA LEU A 61 11.33 16.07 -3.77
C LEU A 61 11.24 15.56 -5.21
N ALA A 62 10.66 16.35 -6.13
CA ALA A 62 10.59 15.99 -7.54
C ALA A 62 11.99 15.77 -8.14
N ALA A 63 12.94 16.66 -7.82
CA ALA A 63 14.33 16.49 -8.25
C ALA A 63 15.01 15.28 -7.61
N GLN A 64 14.70 14.97 -6.34
CA GLN A 64 15.19 13.76 -5.67
C GLN A 64 14.71 12.49 -6.38
N ILE A 65 13.40 12.39 -6.65
CA ILE A 65 12.82 11.24 -7.36
C ILE A 65 13.37 11.16 -8.79
N SER A 66 13.52 12.28 -9.49
CA SER A 66 14.08 12.28 -10.84
C SER A 66 15.50 11.72 -10.88
N ARG A 67 16.30 11.94 -9.83
CA ARG A 67 17.66 11.39 -9.71
C ARG A 67 17.69 9.91 -9.38
N SER A 68 16.59 9.32 -8.93
CA SER A 68 16.49 7.88 -8.69
C SER A 68 16.10 7.08 -9.93
N ALA A 69 15.84 7.76 -11.06
CA ALA A 69 15.54 7.13 -12.33
C ALA A 69 16.84 6.87 -13.10
N GLU A 70 17.01 5.65 -13.60
CA GLU A 70 18.12 5.20 -14.44
C GLU A 70 17.56 4.70 -15.76
N THR A 71 18.11 5.16 -16.87
CA THR A 71 17.79 4.65 -18.20
C THR A 71 18.88 3.70 -18.68
N TYR A 72 18.50 2.55 -19.19
CA TYR A 72 19.42 1.63 -19.85
C TYR A 72 18.84 1.14 -21.17
N THR A 73 19.68 0.65 -22.06
CA THR A 73 19.24 0.01 -23.30
C THR A 73 19.31 -1.49 -23.08
N ASP A 74 18.21 -2.21 -23.32
CA ASP A 74 18.18 -3.66 -23.24
C ASP A 74 18.87 -4.33 -24.45
N GLU A 75 18.90 -5.66 -24.45
CA GLU A 75 19.53 -6.47 -25.50
C GLU A 75 18.89 -6.27 -26.88
N ASP A 76 17.62 -5.84 -26.91
CA ASP A 76 16.86 -5.55 -28.14
C ASP A 76 17.04 -4.10 -28.63
N GLY A 77 17.88 -3.30 -27.97
CA GLY A 77 18.10 -1.89 -28.32
C GLY A 77 17.00 -0.94 -27.80
N VAL A 78 16.10 -1.42 -26.93
CA VAL A 78 15.00 -0.62 -26.39
C VAL A 78 15.45 0.11 -25.13
N GLN A 79 15.19 1.43 -25.07
CA GLN A 79 15.40 2.17 -23.83
C GLN A 79 14.37 1.78 -22.78
N ARG A 80 14.87 1.42 -21.61
CA ARG A 80 14.12 1.04 -20.41
C ARG A 80 14.42 2.02 -19.30
N LEU A 81 13.44 2.23 -18.42
CA LEU A 81 13.54 3.09 -17.25
C LEU A 81 13.42 2.24 -15.99
N ILE A 82 14.40 2.33 -15.09
CA ILE A 82 14.38 1.71 -13.77
C ILE A 82 14.32 2.83 -12.72
N TRP A 83 13.55 2.60 -11.67
CA TRP A 83 13.49 3.48 -10.52
C TRP A 83 14.11 2.80 -9.29
N ARG A 84 14.96 3.53 -8.56
CA ARG A 84 15.54 3.08 -7.29
C ARG A 84 14.93 3.86 -6.11
N PRO A 85 13.81 3.42 -5.54
CA PRO A 85 13.17 4.14 -4.45
C PRO A 85 14.04 4.21 -3.20
N ASP A 86 13.73 5.19 -2.36
CA ASP A 86 14.02 5.15 -0.93
C ASP A 86 13.08 4.14 -0.26
N LEU A 87 13.56 2.90 -0.14
CA LEU A 87 12.76 1.77 0.35
C LEU A 87 12.32 1.95 1.79
N GLU A 88 13.10 2.62 2.64
CA GLU A 88 12.74 2.83 4.04
C GLU A 88 11.51 3.73 4.16
N ARG A 89 11.44 4.79 3.35
CA ARG A 89 10.27 5.70 3.34
C ARG A 89 9.02 5.00 2.82
N ILE A 90 9.16 4.12 1.83
CA ILE A 90 8.05 3.28 1.35
C ILE A 90 7.61 2.31 2.45
N LYS A 91 8.56 1.61 3.08
CA LYS A 91 8.32 0.65 4.16
C LYS A 91 7.60 1.31 5.34
N ASN A 92 8.03 2.50 5.74
CA ASN A 92 7.40 3.29 6.80
C ASN A 92 5.90 3.52 6.55
N VAL A 93 5.53 3.93 5.34
CA VAL A 93 4.13 4.14 4.96
C VAL A 93 3.36 2.83 4.94
N VAL A 94 3.94 1.76 4.40
CA VAL A 94 3.29 0.45 4.31
C VAL A 94 3.04 -0.15 5.69
N VAL A 95 4.02 -0.11 6.60
CA VAL A 95 3.88 -0.59 7.98
C VAL A 95 2.87 0.25 8.74
N LYS A 96 2.90 1.58 8.59
CA LYS A 96 1.89 2.47 9.19
C LYS A 96 0.47 2.09 8.76
N ASN A 97 0.26 1.90 7.45
CA ASN A 97 -1.05 1.51 6.91
C ASN A 97 -1.48 0.15 7.44
N ALA A 98 -0.57 -0.83 7.45
CA ALA A 98 -0.84 -2.18 7.92
C ALA A 98 -1.23 -2.21 9.40
N ARG A 99 -0.53 -1.45 10.26
CA ARG A 99 -0.93 -1.28 11.68
C ARG A 99 -2.33 -0.69 11.82
N GLY A 100 -2.68 0.26 10.95
CA GLY A 100 -4.02 0.85 10.91
C GLY A 100 -5.11 -0.14 10.58
N HIS A 101 -4.87 -0.98 9.56
CA HIS A 101 -5.82 -2.02 9.17
C HIS A 101 -5.97 -3.11 10.22
N ALA A 102 -4.86 -3.59 10.78
CA ALA A 102 -4.89 -4.55 11.87
C ALA A 102 -5.70 -4.01 13.06
N TYR A 103 -5.44 -2.77 13.48
CA TYR A 103 -6.19 -2.16 14.58
C TYR A 103 -7.67 -1.93 14.23
N HIS A 104 -7.98 -1.47 13.02
CA HIS A 104 -9.36 -1.22 12.61
C HIS A 104 -10.18 -2.50 12.53
N GLU A 105 -9.62 -3.56 11.95
CA GLU A 105 -10.35 -4.80 11.68
C GLU A 105 -10.40 -5.74 12.90
N LEU A 106 -9.32 -5.81 13.68
CA LEU A 106 -9.18 -6.73 14.81
C LEU A 106 -9.30 -6.06 16.18
N GLY A 107 -9.31 -4.72 16.26
CA GLY A 107 -9.40 -3.98 17.52
C GLY A 107 -8.13 -3.97 18.38
N GLN A 108 -7.06 -4.65 17.94
CA GLN A 108 -5.81 -4.79 18.70
C GLN A 108 -4.67 -4.00 18.02
N PRO A 109 -4.12 -2.97 18.68
CA PRO A 109 -3.04 -2.18 18.09
C PRO A 109 -1.74 -2.98 18.06
N ARG A 110 -0.99 -2.84 16.96
CA ARG A 110 0.33 -3.47 16.79
C ARG A 110 1.42 -2.43 16.93
N TYR A 111 2.13 -2.47 18.06
CA TYR A 111 3.21 -1.53 18.37
C TYR A 111 4.59 -2.08 18.01
N ASP A 112 4.75 -3.39 18.01
CA ASP A 112 6.01 -4.05 17.70
C ASP A 112 6.38 -3.90 16.22
N GLU A 113 7.68 -4.02 15.94
CA GLU A 113 8.17 -4.08 14.57
C GLU A 113 7.70 -5.37 13.89
N PRO A 114 7.27 -5.30 12.63
CA PRO A 114 6.90 -6.50 11.88
C PRO A 114 8.13 -7.39 11.64
N GLU A 115 7.93 -8.70 11.69
CA GLU A 115 8.96 -9.67 11.35
C GLU A 115 9.27 -9.66 9.86
N HIS A 116 8.26 -9.35 9.04
CA HIS A 116 8.38 -9.33 7.59
C HIS A 116 7.67 -8.12 6.99
N VAL A 117 8.33 -7.44 6.06
CA VAL A 117 7.70 -6.47 5.15
C VAL A 117 8.09 -6.80 3.72
N PHE A 118 7.10 -7.08 2.88
CA PHE A 118 7.25 -7.35 1.46
C PHE A 118 6.74 -6.18 0.63
N LEU A 119 7.46 -5.82 -0.43
CA LEU A 119 7.11 -4.78 -1.39
C LEU A 119 7.40 -5.30 -2.80
N GLN A 120 6.40 -5.36 -3.66
CA GLN A 120 6.55 -5.89 -5.01
C GLN A 120 5.73 -5.09 -6.03
N PRO A 121 6.35 -4.53 -7.07
CA PRO A 121 5.61 -3.98 -8.20
C PRO A 121 4.87 -5.10 -8.96
N LEU A 122 3.61 -4.87 -9.29
CA LEU A 122 2.74 -5.81 -10.00
C LEU A 122 3.32 -6.15 -11.38
N VAL A 123 3.83 -5.16 -12.08
CA VAL A 123 4.42 -5.31 -13.42
C VAL A 123 5.62 -6.27 -13.46
N THR A 124 6.27 -6.50 -12.31
CA THR A 124 7.42 -7.40 -12.17
C THR A 124 7.12 -8.62 -11.30
N ALA A 125 5.86 -8.83 -10.90
CA ALA A 125 5.49 -9.97 -10.07
C ALA A 125 5.46 -11.25 -10.92
N PRO A 126 6.13 -12.34 -10.52
CA PRO A 126 5.99 -13.63 -11.18
C PRO A 126 4.53 -14.12 -11.12
N GLU A 127 4.02 -14.69 -12.20
CA GLU A 127 2.60 -15.09 -12.30
C GLU A 127 2.20 -16.12 -11.23
N GLU A 128 3.02 -17.15 -11.03
CA GLU A 128 2.80 -18.18 -10.01
C GLU A 128 2.73 -17.58 -8.61
N TRP A 129 3.69 -16.71 -8.28
CA TRP A 129 3.73 -16.01 -7.00
C TRP A 129 2.53 -15.07 -6.81
N LEU A 130 2.13 -14.35 -7.87
CA LEU A 130 0.99 -13.45 -7.85
C LEU A 130 -0.31 -14.22 -7.58
N ALA A 131 -0.50 -15.38 -8.19
CA ALA A 131 -1.65 -16.24 -7.94
C ALA A 131 -1.74 -16.65 -6.47
N GLU A 132 -0.61 -17.05 -5.87
CA GLU A 132 -0.54 -17.38 -4.43
C GLU A 132 -0.80 -16.16 -3.53
N PHE A 133 -0.21 -15.01 -3.86
CA PHE A 133 -0.39 -13.78 -3.09
C PHE A 133 -1.86 -13.32 -3.04
N LEU A 134 -2.59 -13.49 -4.15
CA LEU A 134 -3.99 -13.08 -4.27
C LEU A 134 -4.96 -14.01 -3.51
N LEU A 135 -4.53 -15.23 -3.18
CA LEU A 135 -5.29 -16.13 -2.33
C LEU A 135 -5.27 -15.63 -0.88
N VAL A 136 -6.46 -15.24 -0.41
CA VAL A 136 -6.70 -14.88 0.99
C VAL A 136 -7.62 -15.93 1.57
N ASP A 137 -7.07 -16.75 2.46
CA ASP A 137 -7.82 -17.70 3.27
C ASP A 137 -7.94 -17.14 4.69
N HIS A 138 -9.17 -16.87 5.13
CA HIS A 138 -9.44 -16.48 6.51
C HIS A 138 -9.49 -17.68 7.45
N GLY A 139 -9.24 -18.89 6.94
CA GLY A 139 -9.24 -20.13 7.66
C GLY A 139 -10.64 -20.53 8.14
N ASN A 140 -10.67 -21.55 9.00
CA ASN A 140 -11.90 -22.00 9.68
C ASN A 140 -12.09 -21.36 11.08
N ALA A 141 -11.08 -20.62 11.55
CA ALA A 141 -11.14 -19.91 12.82
C ALA A 141 -11.91 -18.60 12.62
N TRP A 142 -12.95 -18.39 13.43
CA TRP A 142 -13.69 -17.14 13.40
C TRP A 142 -12.89 -16.05 14.14
N PRO A 143 -12.78 -14.84 13.58
CA PRO A 143 -12.18 -13.71 14.29
C PRO A 143 -12.92 -13.41 15.60
N GLU A 144 -12.29 -12.64 16.49
CA GLU A 144 -12.85 -12.26 17.79
C GLU A 144 -14.30 -11.77 17.67
N VAL A 145 -15.16 -12.23 18.58
CA VAL A 145 -16.58 -11.84 18.61
C VAL A 145 -16.70 -10.33 18.77
N GLY A 146 -17.37 -9.69 17.83
CA GLY A 146 -17.55 -8.24 17.79
C GLY A 146 -16.49 -7.48 16.99
N SER A 147 -15.41 -8.14 16.54
CA SER A 147 -14.45 -7.54 15.60
C SER A 147 -15.14 -7.13 14.30
N ARG A 148 -14.56 -6.13 13.62
CA ARG A 148 -15.10 -5.70 12.32
C ARG A 148 -14.86 -6.74 11.25
N LEU A 149 -13.72 -7.46 11.32
CA LEU A 149 -13.43 -8.56 10.42
C LEU A 149 -14.53 -9.64 10.50
N LEU A 150 -14.94 -10.03 11.71
CA LEU A 150 -16.06 -10.96 11.89
C LEU A 150 -17.36 -10.45 11.24
N GLN A 151 -17.69 -9.17 11.47
CA GLN A 151 -18.90 -8.58 10.89
C GLN A 151 -18.86 -8.59 9.37
N ARG A 152 -17.71 -8.29 8.77
CA ARG A 152 -17.50 -8.32 7.31
C ARG A 152 -17.53 -9.73 6.73
N LEU A 153 -16.89 -10.71 7.38
CA LEU A 153 -16.97 -12.10 6.94
C LEU A 153 -18.39 -12.66 7.01
N TYR A 154 -19.19 -12.17 7.96
CA TYR A 154 -20.60 -12.53 8.06
C TYR A 154 -21.48 -11.81 7.02
N SER A 155 -21.29 -10.50 6.81
CA SER A 155 -22.13 -9.69 5.92
C SER A 155 -21.72 -9.73 4.45
N GLY A 156 -20.44 -10.01 4.17
CA GLY A 156 -19.82 -9.88 2.86
C GLY A 156 -19.64 -8.43 2.37
N GLU A 157 -19.92 -7.42 3.20
CA GLU A 157 -19.95 -6.02 2.77
C GLU A 157 -18.55 -5.46 2.44
N ASP A 158 -18.46 -4.79 1.30
CA ASP A 158 -17.23 -4.27 0.70
C ASP A 158 -16.14 -5.33 0.45
N MET A 159 -16.48 -6.62 0.39
CA MET A 159 -15.50 -7.69 0.21
C MET A 159 -15.59 -8.37 -1.16
N ALA A 160 -14.44 -8.77 -1.70
CA ALA A 160 -14.35 -9.69 -2.83
C ALA A 160 -13.16 -10.64 -2.63
N ALA A 161 -13.43 -11.96 -2.69
CA ALA A 161 -12.40 -12.99 -2.55
C ALA A 161 -11.49 -12.81 -1.31
N GLY A 162 -12.06 -12.43 -0.16
CA GLY A 162 -11.31 -12.22 1.09
C GLY A 162 -10.66 -10.84 1.22
N TRP A 163 -10.65 -10.01 0.17
CA TRP A 163 -10.13 -8.65 0.18
C TRP A 163 -11.21 -7.63 0.51
N ILE A 164 -10.87 -6.66 1.36
CA ILE A 164 -11.68 -5.48 1.66
C ILE A 164 -11.37 -4.39 0.62
N ILE A 165 -12.40 -3.97 -0.10
CA ILE A 165 -12.32 -2.95 -1.14
C ILE A 165 -12.54 -1.58 -0.51
N VAL A 166 -11.47 -0.81 -0.35
CA VAL A 166 -11.58 0.58 0.14
C VAL A 166 -11.89 1.50 -1.02
N GLN A 167 -11.10 1.46 -2.09
CA GLN A 167 -11.34 2.27 -3.28
C GLN A 167 -11.03 1.42 -4.51
N PRO A 168 -12.04 1.05 -5.33
CA PRO A 168 -11.83 0.24 -6.52
C PRO A 168 -10.71 0.79 -7.40
N GLY A 169 -9.78 -0.07 -7.85
CA GLY A 169 -8.62 0.28 -8.67
C GLY A 169 -7.54 1.13 -7.98
N ALA A 170 -7.73 1.53 -6.72
CA ALA A 170 -6.79 2.40 -6.01
C ALA A 170 -6.27 1.81 -4.70
N TYR A 171 -7.10 1.11 -3.92
CA TYR A 171 -6.68 0.55 -2.65
C TYR A 171 -7.60 -0.60 -2.21
N VAL A 172 -7.03 -1.79 -2.07
CA VAL A 172 -7.65 -2.94 -1.41
C VAL A 172 -6.68 -3.52 -0.40
N PHE A 173 -7.18 -4.15 0.65
CA PHE A 173 -6.35 -4.84 1.64
C PHE A 173 -7.05 -6.07 2.20
N ALA A 174 -6.28 -6.95 2.82
CA ALA A 174 -6.77 -8.10 3.56
C ALA A 174 -6.04 -8.17 4.90
N VAL A 175 -6.75 -8.60 5.94
CA VAL A 175 -6.22 -8.91 7.26
C VAL A 175 -6.66 -10.31 7.61
N PHE A 176 -5.72 -11.20 7.90
CA PHE A 176 -5.99 -12.59 8.23
C PHE A 176 -4.89 -13.15 9.14
N GLU A 177 -5.12 -14.33 9.70
CA GLU A 177 -4.18 -15.02 10.58
C GLU A 177 -3.48 -16.17 9.82
N ASP A 178 -2.16 -16.22 9.89
CA ASP A 178 -1.28 -17.25 9.30
C ASP A 178 0.00 -17.31 10.15
N ASP A 179 0.03 -18.19 11.15
CA ASP A 179 1.06 -18.26 12.21
C ASP A 179 1.42 -16.90 12.84
N GLY A 180 0.42 -16.01 12.90
CA GLY A 180 0.57 -14.59 13.26
C GLY A 180 -0.43 -13.73 12.48
N ILE A 181 -0.32 -12.40 12.57
CA ILE A 181 -1.16 -11.48 11.80
C ILE A 181 -0.48 -11.12 10.48
N VAL A 182 -1.22 -11.30 9.39
CA VAL A 182 -0.81 -10.88 8.06
C VAL A 182 -1.73 -9.77 7.55
N VAL A 183 -1.11 -8.70 7.06
CA VAL A 183 -1.81 -7.64 6.33
C VAL A 183 -1.25 -7.54 4.93
N ARG A 184 -2.08 -7.86 3.94
CA ARG A 184 -1.76 -7.64 2.53
C ARG A 184 -2.48 -6.40 2.01
N SER A 185 -1.85 -5.66 1.09
CA SER A 185 -2.53 -4.57 0.38
C SER A 185 -2.07 -4.46 -1.07
N ILE A 186 -2.96 -3.97 -1.92
CA ILE A 186 -2.67 -3.62 -3.31
C ILE A 186 -2.98 -2.15 -3.49
N ILE A 187 -1.95 -1.38 -3.85
CA ILE A 187 -2.00 0.07 -3.94
C ILE A 187 -1.90 0.46 -5.41
N ARG A 188 -2.97 1.09 -5.92
CA ARG A 188 -3.08 1.66 -7.27
C ARG A 188 -2.82 0.67 -8.40
N GLU A 189 -3.17 -0.60 -8.18
CA GLU A 189 -2.89 -1.69 -9.13
C GLU A 189 -1.41 -1.74 -9.56
N TYR A 190 -0.52 -1.27 -8.68
CA TYR A 190 0.90 -1.14 -8.96
C TYR A 190 1.74 -1.79 -7.88
N LEU A 191 1.50 -1.50 -6.60
CA LEU A 191 2.33 -2.02 -5.51
C LEU A 191 1.57 -3.05 -4.69
N LEU A 192 2.07 -4.28 -4.65
CA LEU A 192 1.66 -5.31 -3.72
C LEU A 192 2.51 -5.22 -2.47
N THR A 193 1.87 -5.32 -1.30
CA THR A 193 2.54 -5.23 0.00
C THR A 193 2.08 -6.34 0.91
N GLU A 194 2.98 -6.87 1.73
CA GLU A 194 2.65 -7.76 2.84
C GLU A 194 3.39 -7.32 4.09
N VAL A 195 2.71 -7.30 5.23
CA VAL A 195 3.32 -7.06 6.53
C VAL A 195 2.89 -8.18 7.46
N ARG A 196 3.84 -8.81 8.14
CA ARG A 196 3.58 -9.91 9.09
C ARG A 196 4.08 -9.57 10.49
N TRP A 197 3.26 -9.90 11.47
CA TRP A 197 3.61 -9.93 12.90
C TRP A 197 3.36 -11.33 13.45
N PRO A 198 4.06 -11.72 14.53
CA PRO A 198 3.72 -12.92 15.30
C PRO A 198 2.38 -12.76 16.04
#